data_AF-A0A317G9L1-F1
#
_entry.id   AF-A0A317G9L1-F1
#
_cell.length_a   1.000
_cell.length_b   1.000
_cell.length_c   1.000
_cell.angle_alpha   90.00
_cell.angle_beta   90.00
_cell.angle_gamma   90.00
#
_symmetry.space_group_name_H-M   'P 1'
#
loop_
_entity.id
_entity.type
_entity.pdbx_description
1 polymer ?
#
loop_
_entity_poly.entity_id
_entity_poly.type
_entity_poly.pdbx_seq_one_letter_code
_entity_poly.pdbx_strand_id
1 'polypeptide(L)'
;MDSIKQIWEEVEEKLVKIKESFAKNPFEMAEFERGVHAQFNRLERDFIKQTLEEKDNQIRGSLKRLDNWVIVRQDTKKLLALSGPIVFKKTLFKNKTDGHSEYLIDKILGIESHERITEASKAQILEEAVQTSYRRGGDAACVSEDKVSKETVKDILHTLRFPEEKKADSKKTVDYLYIDADEDH
;
A
#
# COMPACT_ATOMS: atom_id res chain seq x y z
N MET A 1 9.85 -7.96 25.90
CA MET A 1 9.95 -8.87 24.74
C MET A 1 9.89 -8.01 23.50
N ASP A 2 10.76 -8.24 22.52
CA ASP A 2 10.76 -7.50 21.26
C ASP A 2 9.43 -7.77 20.55
N SER A 3 8.64 -6.74 20.26
CA SER A 3 7.25 -6.90 19.81
C SER A 3 7.16 -7.64 18.47
N ILE A 4 8.23 -7.60 17.65
CA ILE A 4 8.33 -8.39 16.40
C ILE A 4 8.39 -9.89 16.69
N LYS A 5 9.08 -10.31 17.76
CA LYS A 5 9.18 -11.74 18.14
C LYS A 5 7.81 -12.30 18.50
N GLN A 6 6.99 -11.53 19.21
CA GLN A 6 5.64 -11.94 19.56
C GLN A 6 4.78 -12.18 18.31
N ILE A 7 4.85 -11.29 17.31
CA ILE A 7 4.13 -11.49 16.03
C ILE A 7 4.59 -12.79 15.37
N TRP A 8 5.90 -13.04 15.33
CA TRP A 8 6.44 -14.25 14.72
C TRP A 8 5.99 -15.52 15.46
N GLU A 9 6.03 -15.53 16.79
CA GLU A 9 5.58 -16.66 17.63
C GLU A 9 4.11 -17.00 17.37
N GLU A 10 3.22 -15.99 17.26
CA GLU A 10 1.81 -16.21 16.93
C GLU A 10 1.60 -16.80 15.53
N VAL A 11 2.42 -16.39 14.56
CA VAL A 11 2.37 -16.90 13.18
C VAL A 11 2.90 -18.33 13.12
N GLU A 12 4.00 -18.61 13.80
CA GLU A 12 4.59 -19.93 13.93
C GLU A 12 3.60 -20.94 14.54
N GLU A 13 2.93 -20.58 15.64
CA GLU A 13 1.93 -21.44 16.28
C GLU A 13 0.80 -21.82 15.29
N LYS A 14 0.35 -20.87 14.46
CA LYS A 14 -0.67 -21.12 13.45
C LYS A 14 -0.16 -21.98 12.30
N LEU A 15 1.07 -21.77 11.86
CA LEU A 15 1.70 -22.59 10.82
C LEU A 15 1.88 -24.05 11.27
N VAL A 16 2.22 -24.28 12.54
CA VAL A 16 2.29 -25.63 13.12
C VAL A 16 0.92 -26.31 13.05
N LYS A 17 -0.16 -25.62 13.45
CA LYS A 17 -1.53 -26.16 13.36
C LYS A 17 -1.94 -26.47 11.91
N ILE A 18 -1.59 -25.61 10.96
CA ILE A 18 -1.86 -25.83 9.53
C ILE A 18 -1.12 -27.07 9.03
N LYS A 19 0.16 -27.23 9.40
CA LYS A 19 0.95 -28.42 9.08
C LYS A 19 0.35 -29.69 9.68
N GLU A 20 -0.07 -29.67 10.94
CA GLU A 20 -0.71 -30.81 11.60
C GLU A 20 -2.05 -31.19 10.95
N SER A 21 -2.85 -30.20 10.54
CA SER A 21 -4.10 -30.42 9.81
C SER A 21 -3.84 -31.10 8.46
N PHE A 22 -2.87 -30.60 7.70
CA PHE A 22 -2.50 -31.17 6.40
C PHE A 22 -1.93 -32.59 6.54
N ALA A 23 -1.15 -32.87 7.59
CA ALA A 23 -0.66 -34.21 7.87
C ALA A 23 -1.79 -35.23 8.12
N LYS A 24 -2.93 -34.78 8.67
CA LYS A 24 -4.13 -35.61 8.86
C LYS A 24 -4.92 -35.80 7.56
N ASN A 25 -4.96 -34.78 6.70
CA ASN A 25 -5.70 -34.76 5.45
C ASN A 25 -4.80 -34.37 4.25
N PRO A 26 -3.90 -35.25 3.79
CA PRO A 26 -2.87 -34.90 2.78
C PRO A 26 -3.42 -34.59 1.38
N PHE A 27 -4.70 -34.83 1.14
CA PHE A 27 -5.37 -34.49 -0.12
C PHE A 27 -5.81 -33.01 -0.18
N GLU A 28 -5.77 -32.27 0.94
CA GLU A 28 -6.19 -30.87 1.04
C GLU A 28 -5.04 -29.88 0.71
N MET A 29 -4.26 -30.15 -0.34
CA MET A 29 -3.10 -29.34 -0.71
C MET A 29 -3.44 -27.86 -0.92
N ALA A 30 -4.58 -27.58 -1.58
CA ALA A 30 -5.02 -26.22 -1.84
C ALA A 30 -5.33 -25.44 -0.54
N GLU A 31 -5.92 -26.09 0.46
CA GLU A 31 -6.21 -25.45 1.76
C GLU A 31 -4.94 -25.24 2.58
N PHE A 32 -3.98 -26.17 2.49
CA PHE A 32 -2.66 -26.00 3.08
C PHE A 32 -1.95 -24.77 2.50
N GLU A 33 -1.85 -24.66 1.17
CA GLU A 33 -1.21 -23.53 0.49
C GLU A 33 -1.89 -22.19 0.84
N ARG A 34 -3.22 -22.12 0.77
CA ARG A 34 -3.97 -20.89 1.14
C ARG A 34 -3.79 -20.54 2.61
N GLY A 35 -3.79 -21.54 3.50
CA GLY A 35 -3.59 -21.35 4.94
C GLY A 35 -2.22 -20.75 5.24
N VAL A 36 -1.16 -21.30 4.62
CA VAL A 36 0.21 -20.77 4.73
C VAL A 36 0.29 -19.35 4.19
N HIS A 37 -0.24 -19.10 2.99
CA HIS A 37 -0.23 -17.78 2.38
C HIS A 37 -0.98 -16.73 3.24
N ALA A 38 -2.11 -17.11 3.84
CA ALA A 38 -2.87 -16.25 4.74
C ALA A 38 -2.08 -15.86 6.00
N GLN A 39 -1.25 -16.78 6.54
CA GLN A 39 -0.38 -16.46 7.69
C GLN A 39 0.74 -15.48 7.32
N PHE A 40 1.36 -15.63 6.15
CA PHE A 40 2.39 -14.69 5.70
C PHE A 40 1.80 -13.30 5.40
N ASN A 41 0.63 -13.22 4.76
CA ASN A 41 -0.04 -11.93 4.55
C ASN A 41 -0.42 -11.27 5.88
N ARG A 42 -0.79 -12.06 6.89
CA ARG A 42 -1.00 -11.54 8.25
C ARG A 42 0.29 -10.99 8.85
N LEU A 43 1.37 -11.76 8.79
CA LEU A 43 2.68 -11.35 9.30
C LEU A 43 3.13 -10.02 8.67
N GLU A 44 2.98 -9.88 7.36
CA GLU A 44 3.32 -8.65 6.63
C GLU A 44 2.55 -7.45 7.17
N ARG A 45 1.21 -7.56 7.29
CA ARG A 45 0.37 -6.47 7.81
C ARG A 45 0.70 -6.11 9.25
N ASP A 46 0.89 -7.11 10.11
CA ASP A 46 1.19 -6.90 11.53
C ASP A 46 2.59 -6.28 11.71
N PHE A 47 3.57 -6.72 10.92
CA PHE A 47 4.93 -6.15 10.90
C PHE A 47 4.95 -4.70 10.46
N ILE A 48 4.27 -4.36 9.36
CA ILE A 48 4.17 -2.97 8.87
C ILE A 48 3.45 -2.11 9.91
N LYS A 49 2.28 -2.55 10.40
CA LYS A 49 1.52 -1.83 11.43
C LYS A 49 2.41 -1.49 12.63
N GLN A 50 3.09 -2.48 13.20
CA GLN A 50 3.91 -2.29 14.39
C GLN A 50 5.06 -1.32 14.10
N THR A 51 5.74 -1.48 12.96
CA THR A 51 6.82 -0.58 12.57
C THR A 51 6.35 0.88 12.50
N LEU A 52 5.16 1.12 11.93
CA LEU A 52 4.59 2.47 11.84
C LEU A 52 4.23 3.04 13.23
N GLU A 53 3.62 2.23 14.09
CA GLU A 53 3.25 2.64 15.46
C GLU A 53 4.50 2.88 16.33
N GLU A 54 5.55 2.07 16.18
CA GLU A 54 6.84 2.28 16.83
C GLU A 54 7.48 3.60 16.40
N LYS A 55 7.43 3.93 15.11
CA LYS A 55 7.92 5.22 14.60
C LYS A 55 7.11 6.39 15.16
N ASP A 56 5.78 6.29 15.22
CA ASP A 56 4.95 7.31 15.89
C ASP A 56 5.32 7.46 17.37
N ASN A 57 5.53 6.34 18.08
CA ASN A 57 5.97 6.34 19.47
C ASN A 57 7.36 6.97 19.66
N GLN A 58 8.30 6.74 18.74
CA GLN A 58 9.61 7.40 18.73
C GLN A 58 9.47 8.92 18.57
N ILE A 59 8.57 9.39 17.68
CA ILE A 59 8.29 10.83 17.50
C ILE A 59 7.68 11.41 18.78
N ARG A 60 6.71 10.71 19.39
CA ARG A 60 6.12 11.10 20.68
C ARG A 60 7.17 11.22 21.79
N GLY A 61 8.11 10.27 21.86
CA GLY A 61 9.20 10.27 22.84
C GLY A 61 10.35 11.25 22.54
N SER A 62 10.42 11.81 21.34
CA SER A 62 11.54 12.65 20.91
C SER A 62 11.60 14.00 21.65
N LEU A 63 12.79 14.36 22.14
CA LEU A 63 13.06 15.67 22.75
C LEU A 63 12.91 16.81 21.74
N LYS A 64 13.39 16.63 20.50
CA LYS A 64 13.26 17.64 19.43
C LYS A 64 11.80 18.01 19.14
N ARG A 65 10.90 17.05 19.35
CA ARG A 65 9.46 17.25 19.20
C ARG A 65 8.91 18.11 20.35
N LEU A 66 9.42 18.01 21.58
CA LEU A 66 9.00 18.88 22.71
C LEU A 66 9.23 20.35 22.44
N ASP A 67 10.28 20.71 21.70
CA ASP A 67 10.62 22.11 21.45
C ASP A 67 9.48 22.84 20.72
N ASN A 68 8.88 22.19 19.72
CA ASN A 68 7.96 22.83 18.78
C ASN A 68 6.54 22.24 18.76
N TRP A 69 6.29 21.08 19.39
CA TRP A 69 5.04 20.34 19.22
C TRP A 69 4.43 19.83 20.52
N VAL A 70 3.09 19.89 20.58
CA VAL A 70 2.26 19.35 21.66
C VAL A 70 1.43 18.19 21.12
N ILE A 71 1.32 17.11 21.90
CA ILE A 71 0.44 15.97 21.57
C ILE A 71 -1.01 16.39 21.81
N VAL A 72 -1.86 16.26 20.80
CA VAL A 72 -3.30 16.59 20.91
C VAL A 72 -4.12 15.35 21.17
N ARG A 73 -4.03 14.35 20.28
CA ARG A 73 -4.77 13.09 20.37
C ARG A 73 -4.12 12.01 19.49
N GLN A 74 -4.61 10.79 19.61
CA GLN A 74 -4.29 9.70 18.69
C GLN A 74 -5.52 9.38 17.85
N ASP A 75 -5.28 9.19 16.56
CA ASP A 75 -6.29 8.86 15.57
C ASP A 75 -5.89 7.54 14.88
N THR A 76 -6.85 6.87 14.25
CA THR A 76 -6.62 5.63 13.51
C THR A 76 -6.54 5.90 12.02
N LYS A 77 -5.53 5.35 11.35
CA LYS A 77 -5.36 5.39 9.89
C LYS A 77 -5.54 3.98 9.33
N LYS A 78 -6.33 3.87 8.26
CA LYS A 78 -6.44 2.67 7.41
C LYS A 78 -5.75 2.95 6.08
N LEU A 79 -4.82 2.07 5.67
CA LEU A 79 -4.19 2.06 4.35
C LEU A 79 -4.41 0.71 3.69
N LEU A 80 -4.78 0.71 2.41
CA LEU A 80 -4.82 -0.48 1.59
C LEU A 80 -3.41 -0.78 1.06
N ALA A 81 -2.82 -1.89 1.51
CA ALA A 81 -1.53 -2.41 1.08
C ALA A 81 -1.72 -3.71 0.29
N LEU A 82 -0.63 -4.21 -0.32
CA LEU A 82 -0.63 -5.42 -1.15
C LEU A 82 -1.24 -6.63 -0.42
N SER A 83 -0.84 -6.86 0.83
CA SER A 83 -1.36 -7.94 1.68
C SER A 83 -2.75 -7.68 2.26
N GLY A 84 -3.37 -6.53 1.96
CA GLY A 84 -4.68 -6.11 2.45
C GLY A 84 -4.61 -4.86 3.35
N PRO A 85 -5.72 -4.52 4.03
CA PRO A 85 -5.80 -3.29 4.80
C PRO A 85 -4.96 -3.34 6.09
N ILE A 86 -4.14 -2.31 6.27
CA ILE A 86 -3.34 -2.07 7.47
C ILE A 86 -4.02 -0.96 8.27
N VAL A 87 -4.29 -1.23 9.55
CA VAL A 87 -4.90 -0.27 10.48
C VAL A 87 -3.93 0.01 11.62
N PHE A 88 -3.48 1.24 11.72
CA PHE A 88 -2.48 1.67 12.72
C PHE A 88 -2.86 3.00 13.38
N LYS A 89 -2.34 3.22 14.58
CA LYS A 89 -2.50 4.49 15.32
C LYS A 89 -1.44 5.50 14.89
N LYS A 90 -1.87 6.75 14.78
CA LYS A 90 -0.99 7.90 14.55
C LYS A 90 -1.35 9.06 15.46
N THR A 91 -0.38 9.90 15.80
CA THR A 91 -0.59 11.02 16.71
C THR A 91 -0.78 12.34 15.95
N LEU A 92 -1.82 13.08 16.31
CA LEU A 92 -1.99 14.47 15.89
C LEU A 92 -1.18 15.37 16.83
N PHE A 93 -0.30 16.17 16.25
CA PHE A 93 0.50 17.16 16.96
C PHE A 93 0.01 18.57 16.63
N LYS A 94 0.12 19.49 17.57
CA LYS A 94 -0.10 20.93 17.35
C LYS A 94 1.21 21.67 17.50
N ASN A 95 1.57 22.45 16.48
CA ASN A 95 2.75 23.29 16.50
C ASN A 95 2.54 24.44 17.49
N LYS A 96 3.56 24.73 18.31
CA LYS A 96 3.50 25.76 19.35
C LYS A 96 3.65 27.18 18.80
N THR A 97 4.29 27.33 17.65
CA THR A 97 4.66 28.63 17.07
C THR A 97 3.51 29.25 16.29
N ASP A 98 2.86 28.51 15.40
CA ASP A 98 1.79 29.00 14.53
C ASP A 98 0.42 28.36 14.81
N GLY A 99 0.37 27.35 15.70
CA GLY A 99 -0.86 26.69 16.11
C GLY A 99 -1.43 25.68 15.12
N HIS A 100 -0.79 25.39 13.98
CA HIS A 100 -1.31 24.40 13.04
C HIS A 100 -1.22 22.97 13.61
N SER A 101 -2.06 22.07 13.11
CA SER A 101 -2.08 20.67 13.55
C SER A 101 -1.70 19.74 12.42
N GLU A 102 -0.94 18.68 12.75
CA GLU A 102 -0.33 17.81 11.76
C GLU A 102 0.01 16.42 12.30
N TYR A 103 -0.06 15.41 11.42
CA TYR A 103 0.44 14.07 11.69
C TYR A 103 1.90 13.98 11.22
N LEU A 104 2.85 14.08 12.15
CA LEU A 104 4.28 14.08 11.82
C LEU A 104 4.73 12.78 11.14
N ILE A 105 4.13 11.64 11.50
CA ILE A 105 4.43 10.35 10.87
C ILE A 105 4.02 10.32 9.40
N ASP A 106 2.86 10.91 9.05
CA ASP A 106 2.40 10.98 7.66
C ASP A 106 3.40 11.79 6.82
N LYS A 107 3.89 12.93 7.34
CA LYS A 107 4.93 13.74 6.68
C LYS A 107 6.23 12.98 6.44
N ILE A 108 6.69 12.21 7.42
CA ILE A 108 7.92 11.43 7.30
C ILE A 108 7.77 10.33 6.24
N LEU A 109 6.58 9.75 6.12
CA LEU A 109 6.28 8.67 5.18
C LEU A 109 5.86 9.19 3.80
N GLY A 110 5.69 10.50 3.62
CA GLY A 110 5.15 11.08 2.39
C GLY A 110 3.69 10.70 2.12
N ILE A 111 2.92 10.40 3.16
CA ILE A 111 1.51 10.02 3.04
C ILE A 111 0.67 11.30 2.99
N GLU A 112 -0.05 11.50 1.89
CA GLU A 112 -0.88 12.69 1.69
C GLU A 112 -2.14 12.68 2.58
N SER A 113 -2.67 13.90 2.82
CA SER A 113 -3.95 14.04 3.52
C SER A 113 -5.03 13.30 2.74
N HIS A 114 -5.76 12.42 3.43
CA HIS A 114 -6.78 11.51 2.87
C HIS A 114 -6.28 10.35 2.01
N GLU A 115 -4.98 10.14 1.85
CA GLU A 115 -4.47 8.98 1.12
C GLU A 115 -4.90 7.67 1.80
N ARG A 116 -5.50 6.75 1.04
CA ARG A 116 -6.04 5.47 1.56
C ARG A 116 -5.37 4.24 0.97
N ILE A 117 -4.51 4.41 -0.02
CA ILE A 117 -3.88 3.32 -0.78
C ILE A 117 -2.39 3.57 -0.74
N THR A 118 -1.61 2.56 -0.38
CA THR A 118 -0.15 2.64 -0.38
C THR A 118 0.39 2.82 -1.80
N GLU A 119 1.59 3.38 -1.92
CA GLU A 119 2.29 3.50 -3.21
C GLU A 119 2.43 2.15 -3.92
N ALA A 120 2.81 1.09 -3.19
CA ALA A 120 2.94 -0.25 -3.75
C ALA A 120 1.61 -0.76 -4.35
N SER A 121 0.49 -0.60 -3.63
CA SER A 121 -0.83 -0.96 -4.16
C SER A 121 -1.24 -0.09 -5.36
N LYS A 122 -0.89 1.20 -5.38
CA LYS A 122 -1.14 2.06 -6.55
C LYS A 122 -0.36 1.56 -7.78
N ALA A 123 0.90 1.16 -7.60
CA ALA A 123 1.71 0.59 -8.68
C ALA A 123 1.06 -0.70 -9.23
N GLN A 124 0.65 -1.62 -8.36
CA GLN A 124 -0.03 -2.86 -8.77
C GLN A 124 -1.34 -2.59 -9.53
N ILE A 125 -2.14 -1.64 -9.07
CA ILE A 125 -3.36 -1.19 -9.76
C ILE A 125 -3.06 -0.73 -11.19
N LEU A 126 -2.01 0.09 -11.35
CA LEU A 126 -1.65 0.68 -12.64
C LEU A 126 -1.08 -0.39 -13.59
N GLU A 127 -0.24 -1.28 -13.09
CA GLU A 127 0.31 -2.41 -13.87
C GLU A 127 -0.82 -3.28 -14.45
N GLU A 128 -1.80 -3.68 -13.63
CA GLU A 128 -2.94 -4.46 -14.10
C GLU A 128 -3.87 -3.63 -15.00
N ALA A 129 -4.10 -2.35 -14.69
CA ALA A 129 -4.99 -1.49 -15.48
C ALA A 129 -4.48 -1.27 -16.91
N VAL A 130 -3.16 -1.21 -17.11
CA VAL A 130 -2.53 -1.11 -18.44
C VAL A 130 -2.76 -2.39 -19.25
N GLN A 131 -2.75 -3.55 -18.60
CA GLN A 131 -2.89 -4.85 -19.28
C GLN A 131 -4.34 -5.22 -19.58
N THR A 132 -5.28 -4.78 -18.74
CA THR A 132 -6.66 -5.29 -18.82
C THR A 132 -7.72 -4.20 -18.81
N SER A 133 -8.02 -3.60 -17.66
CA SER A 133 -9.01 -2.53 -17.53
C SER A 133 -8.94 -1.85 -16.17
N TYR A 134 -9.52 -0.66 -16.03
CA TYR A 134 -9.63 0.02 -14.74
C TYR A 134 -10.37 -0.80 -13.67
N ARG A 135 -11.37 -1.60 -14.05
CA ARG A 135 -12.09 -2.46 -13.10
C ARG A 135 -11.17 -3.52 -12.54
N ARG A 136 -10.46 -4.23 -13.43
CA ARG A 136 -9.52 -5.29 -13.03
C ARG A 136 -8.31 -4.75 -12.28
N GLY A 137 -7.80 -3.58 -12.67
CA GLY A 137 -6.79 -2.86 -11.89
C GLY A 137 -7.25 -2.61 -10.45
N GLY A 138 -8.52 -2.21 -10.26
CA GLY A 138 -9.08 -2.01 -8.93
C GLY A 138 -9.25 -3.28 -8.11
N ASP A 139 -9.51 -4.42 -8.77
CA ASP A 139 -9.56 -5.75 -8.14
C ASP A 139 -8.16 -6.26 -7.77
N ALA A 140 -7.11 -5.81 -8.47
CA ALA A 140 -5.72 -6.18 -8.21
C ALA A 140 -5.04 -5.32 -7.14
N ALA A 141 -5.75 -4.42 -6.46
CA ALA A 141 -5.16 -3.50 -5.49
C ALA A 141 -4.51 -4.18 -4.28
N CYS A 142 -5.02 -5.35 -3.90
CA CYS A 142 -4.48 -6.19 -2.85
C CYS A 142 -4.94 -7.64 -3.00
N VAL A 143 -4.33 -8.54 -2.23
CA VAL A 143 -4.68 -9.96 -2.20
C VAL A 143 -5.98 -10.25 -1.44
N SER A 144 -6.45 -9.33 -0.58
CA SER A 144 -7.74 -9.50 0.12
C SER A 144 -8.95 -9.16 -0.77
N GLU A 145 -10.15 -9.42 -0.27
CA GLU A 145 -11.40 -9.05 -0.96
C GLU A 145 -11.66 -7.53 -1.02
N ASP A 146 -10.81 -6.72 -0.39
CA ASP A 146 -10.91 -5.27 -0.45
C ASP A 146 -10.60 -4.80 -1.89
N LYS A 147 -11.52 -4.03 -2.47
CA LYS A 147 -11.42 -3.59 -3.87
C LYS A 147 -11.38 -2.08 -3.98
N VAL A 148 -10.74 -1.61 -5.04
CA VAL A 148 -10.71 -0.20 -5.43
C VAL A 148 -11.66 0.00 -6.61
N SER A 149 -12.41 1.11 -6.63
CA SER A 149 -13.37 1.38 -7.71
C SER A 149 -12.64 1.76 -9.00
N LYS A 150 -13.26 1.51 -10.16
CA LYS A 150 -12.71 1.93 -11.47
C LYS A 150 -12.49 3.44 -11.54
N GLU A 151 -13.33 4.23 -10.88
CA GLU A 151 -13.19 5.68 -10.76
C GLU A 151 -11.93 6.04 -9.98
N THR A 152 -11.64 5.34 -8.88
CA THR A 152 -10.41 5.56 -8.12
C THR A 152 -9.17 5.18 -8.94
N VAL A 153 -9.22 4.10 -9.74
CA VAL A 153 -8.13 3.74 -10.65
C VAL A 153 -7.90 4.83 -11.70
N LYS A 154 -8.99 5.35 -12.28
CA LYS A 154 -8.94 6.49 -13.21
C LYS A 154 -8.32 7.72 -12.56
N ASP A 155 -8.70 8.04 -11.32
CA ASP A 155 -8.14 9.19 -10.59
C ASP A 155 -6.64 9.01 -10.34
N ILE A 156 -6.19 7.82 -9.92
CA ILE A 156 -4.77 7.50 -9.77
C ILE A 156 -4.03 7.73 -11.10
N LEU A 157 -4.53 7.16 -12.20
CA LEU A 157 -3.92 7.29 -13.53
C LEU A 157 -3.84 8.76 -13.98
N HIS A 158 -4.91 9.54 -13.79
CA HIS A 158 -4.99 10.93 -14.23
C HIS A 158 -4.10 11.90 -13.42
N THR A 159 -3.67 11.51 -12.21
CA THR A 159 -2.69 12.29 -11.46
C THR A 159 -1.27 12.13 -12.00
N LEU A 160 -0.99 11.08 -12.78
CA LEU A 160 0.31 10.88 -13.40
C LEU A 160 0.62 12.00 -14.39
N ARG A 161 1.90 12.38 -14.43
CA ARG A 161 2.45 13.34 -15.38
C ARG A 161 3.42 12.60 -16.27
N PHE A 162 3.01 12.38 -17.51
CA PHE A 162 3.88 11.82 -18.53
C PHE A 162 4.72 12.95 -19.13
N PRO A 163 6.00 12.69 -19.46
CA PRO A 163 6.79 13.65 -20.20
C PRO A 163 6.10 13.97 -21.53
N GLU A 164 6.17 15.23 -21.97
CA GLU A 164 5.66 15.58 -23.30
C GLU A 164 6.37 14.74 -24.36
N GLU A 165 5.58 14.17 -25.27
CA GLU A 165 6.15 13.52 -26.44
C GLU A 165 7.03 14.53 -27.18
N LYS A 166 8.30 14.17 -27.38
CA LYS A 166 9.19 14.94 -28.22
C LYS A 166 8.64 14.90 -29.64
N LYS A 167 7.93 15.96 -30.02
CA LYS A 167 7.55 16.18 -31.41
C LYS A 167 8.83 16.31 -32.23
N ALA A 168 8.94 15.54 -33.30
CA ALA A 168 10.09 15.64 -34.18
C ALA A 168 10.19 17.07 -34.74
N ASP A 169 11.38 17.69 -34.64
CA ASP A 169 11.63 19.06 -35.10
C ASP A 169 11.44 19.23 -36.61
N SER A 170 11.52 18.13 -37.35
CA SER A 170 11.28 18.09 -38.79
C SER A 170 10.50 16.85 -39.17
N LYS A 171 9.68 16.99 -40.22
CA LYS A 171 9.02 15.85 -40.83
C LYS A 171 10.07 14.93 -41.43
N LYS A 172 9.93 13.63 -41.20
CA LYS A 172 10.75 12.61 -41.87
C LYS A 172 10.58 12.76 -43.39
N THR A 173 11.66 13.05 -44.10
CA THR A 173 11.66 13.13 -45.57
C THR A 173 12.12 11.78 -46.12
N VAL A 174 11.29 11.13 -46.92
CA VAL A 174 11.55 9.82 -47.54
C VAL A 174 11.01 9.81 -48.96
N ASP A 175 11.63 9.03 -49.85
CA ASP A 175 11.19 8.93 -51.25
C ASP A 175 9.83 8.23 -51.38
N TYR A 176 9.54 7.28 -50.49
CA TYR A 176 8.27 6.57 -50.41
C TYR A 176 7.87 6.40 -48.94
N LEU A 177 6.62 6.76 -48.62
CA LEU A 177 6.04 6.63 -47.29
C LEU A 177 4.87 5.64 -47.37
N TYR A 178 5.05 4.46 -46.80
CA TYR A 178 3.97 3.49 -46.58
C TYR A 178 3.47 3.62 -45.14
N ILE A 179 2.20 3.93 -44.96
CA ILE A 179 1.53 4.02 -43.67
C ILE A 179 0.49 2.91 -43.65
N ASP A 180 0.63 2.00 -42.69
CA ASP A 180 -0.41 1.05 -42.34
C ASP A 180 -1.10 1.59 -41.08
N ALA A 181 -2.41 1.83 -41.18
CA ALA A 181 -3.21 2.37 -40.09
C ALA A 181 -4.30 1.36 -39.79
N ASP A 182 -4.25 0.79 -38.59
CA ASP A 182 -5.27 -0.11 -38.09
C ASP A 182 -6.37 0.70 -37.40
N GLU A 183 -7.62 0.48 -37.79
CA GLU A 183 -8.77 1.07 -37.13
C GLU A 183 -9.17 0.16 -35.96
N ASP A 184 -8.72 0.49 -34.76
CA ASP A 184 -9.26 -0.12 -33.54
C ASP A 184 -10.75 0.30 -33.39
N HIS A 185 -11.67 -0.68 -33.49
CA HIS A 185 -13.13 -0.49 -33.35
C HIS A 185 -13.62 -0.66 -31.91
#